data_AF-A0A2E3CWZ8-F1
#
_entry.id   AF-A0A2E3CWZ8-F1
#
_cell.length_a   1.000
_cell.length_b   1.000
_cell.length_c   1.000
_cell.angle_alpha   90.00
_cell.angle_beta   90.00
_cell.angle_gamma   90.00
#
_symmetry.space_group_name_H-M   'P 1'
#
loop_
_entity.id
_entity.type
_entity.pdbx_description
1 polymer ?
#
loop_
_entity_poly.entity_id
_entity_poly.type
_entity_poly.pdbx_seq_one_letter_code
_entity_poly.pdbx_strand_id
1 'polypeptide(L)'
;MDRNNYRKYSLYIGWDVGGWNCERNGKSRDALVILDGKCELVGKPWRGNLRNTINDASNSSEWIKALLDLCQVIWQGSELPTVVLAIDTPLGFSESFQNLIAGKGAVESIEDSETNPYLFRYTERFLFQRGLKPLSAVKDMIGSQATKGMHALAKFSPRVKSVGVWQDEGNLQAIEAYPSACKHSGTMGSLLQSFIVEQEILQLPLDAHWQGATFVPGIDHDDKRDALICALLAWLYTNEPGQLEMPPAETPRSEGWIFVPKDGLDMFSHM
;
A
#
# COMPACT_ATOMS: atom_id res chain seq x y z
N MET A 1 22.15 -18.89 7.06
CA MET A 1 20.76 -19.32 7.30
C MET A 1 20.03 -19.25 5.98
N ASP A 2 19.30 -20.30 5.64
CA ASP A 2 18.80 -20.57 4.28
C ASP A 2 17.60 -19.67 3.92
N ARG A 3 17.63 -19.00 2.75
CA ARG A 3 16.56 -18.07 2.31
C ARG A 3 15.20 -18.77 2.17
N ASN A 4 15.21 -20.08 1.99
CA ASN A 4 14.00 -20.90 1.87
C ASN A 4 13.23 -21.03 3.20
N ASN A 5 13.89 -20.93 4.36
CA ASN A 5 13.19 -20.99 5.65
C ASN A 5 12.48 -19.67 6.00
N TYR A 6 13.00 -18.52 5.56
CA TYR A 6 12.36 -17.22 5.79
C TYR A 6 11.00 -17.09 5.07
N ARG A 7 10.87 -17.67 3.88
CA ARG A 7 9.62 -17.63 3.10
C ARG A 7 8.46 -18.39 3.73
N LYS A 8 8.73 -19.40 4.57
CA LYS A 8 7.69 -20.24 5.20
C LYS A 8 6.94 -19.53 6.34
N TYR A 9 7.52 -18.48 6.92
CA TYR A 9 6.97 -17.77 8.09
C TYR A 9 6.65 -16.30 7.81
N SER A 10 6.58 -15.92 6.54
CA SER A 10 6.27 -14.56 6.13
C SER A 10 4.78 -14.42 5.81
N LEU A 11 4.16 -13.35 6.31
CA LEU A 11 2.82 -12.90 5.94
C LEU A 11 2.92 -11.56 5.20
N TYR A 12 2.07 -11.39 4.20
CA TYR A 12 1.97 -10.17 3.41
C TYR A 12 0.60 -9.57 3.67
N ILE A 13 0.59 -8.41 4.31
CA ILE A 13 -0.65 -7.72 4.67
C ILE A 13 -0.80 -6.54 3.75
N GLY A 14 -1.96 -6.44 3.12
CA GLY A 14 -2.38 -5.23 2.42
C GLY A 14 -3.42 -4.48 3.24
N TRP A 15 -3.27 -3.16 3.26
CA TRP A 15 -4.16 -2.26 3.97
C TRP A 15 -4.63 -1.13 3.06
N ASP A 16 -5.92 -1.14 2.72
CA ASP A 16 -6.60 0.05 2.19
C ASP A 16 -7.05 0.95 3.35
N VAL A 17 -6.61 2.21 3.35
CA VAL A 17 -6.67 3.08 4.52
C VAL A 17 -7.95 3.93 4.51
N GLY A 18 -8.77 3.75 5.55
CA GLY A 18 -9.89 4.64 5.83
C GLY A 18 -9.46 5.88 6.63
N GLY A 19 -10.28 6.93 6.64
CA GLY A 19 -10.08 8.08 7.54
C GLY A 19 -10.26 7.73 9.03
N TRP A 20 -9.78 8.57 9.95
CA TRP A 20 -9.78 8.30 11.40
C TRP A 20 -11.14 7.87 12.00
N ASN A 21 -12.26 8.37 11.47
CA ASN A 21 -13.61 8.07 11.95
C ASN A 21 -14.49 7.46 10.83
N CYS A 22 -13.97 6.44 10.13
CA CYS A 22 -14.63 5.82 8.98
C CYS A 22 -15.73 4.80 9.32
N GLU A 23 -16.07 4.57 10.60
CA GLU A 23 -17.02 3.53 11.06
C GLU A 23 -18.39 3.63 10.37
N ARG A 24 -18.80 4.86 10.01
CA ARG A 24 -20.09 5.15 9.37
C ARG A 24 -19.97 5.48 7.89
N ASN A 25 -18.75 5.55 7.34
CA ASN A 25 -18.55 5.81 5.93
C ASN A 25 -18.83 4.54 5.14
N GLY A 26 -19.90 4.55 4.33
CA GLY A 26 -20.23 3.41 3.48
C GLY A 26 -19.23 3.19 2.36
N LYS A 27 -18.64 4.28 1.85
CA LYS A 27 -17.81 4.30 0.63
C LYS A 27 -16.34 3.97 0.85
N SER A 28 -15.79 4.29 2.01
CA SER A 28 -14.36 4.08 2.30
C SER A 28 -14.14 3.84 3.79
N ARG A 29 -13.44 2.76 4.09
CA ARG A 29 -13.10 2.26 5.43
C ARG A 29 -11.72 1.62 5.39
N ASP A 30 -11.18 1.35 6.58
CA ASP A 30 -10.01 0.49 6.62
C ASP A 30 -10.39 -0.91 6.13
N ALA A 31 -9.58 -1.52 5.27
CA ALA A 31 -9.70 -2.92 4.89
C ALA A 31 -8.35 -3.62 4.92
N LEU A 32 -8.38 -4.92 5.27
CA LEU A 32 -7.19 -5.74 5.42
C LEU A 32 -7.35 -7.06 4.68
N VAL A 33 -6.27 -7.46 4.00
CA VAL A 33 -6.13 -8.78 3.38
C VAL A 33 -4.76 -9.34 3.74
N ILE A 34 -4.69 -10.63 4.04
CA ILE A 34 -3.46 -11.31 4.45
C ILE A 34 -3.19 -12.48 3.50
N LEU A 35 -1.97 -12.53 2.98
CA LEU A 35 -1.47 -13.63 2.16
C LEU A 35 -0.29 -14.32 2.85
N ASP A 36 -0.07 -15.60 2.55
CA ASP A 36 1.10 -16.35 3.00
C ASP A 36 2.27 -16.32 1.99
N GLY A 37 3.35 -17.03 2.33
CA GLY A 37 4.51 -17.28 1.48
C GLY A 37 4.20 -17.80 0.07
N LYS A 38 3.09 -18.50 -0.11
CA LYS A 38 2.66 -19.10 -1.39
C LYS A 38 1.70 -18.21 -2.18
N CYS A 39 1.45 -17.00 -1.69
CA CYS A 39 0.45 -16.09 -2.27
C CYS A 39 -0.98 -16.64 -2.12
N GLU A 40 -1.25 -17.43 -1.07
CA GLU A 40 -2.59 -17.92 -0.75
C GLU A 40 -3.25 -17.04 0.31
N LEU A 41 -4.58 -16.85 0.23
CA LEU A 41 -5.35 -16.09 1.22
C LEU A 41 -5.31 -16.78 2.59
N VAL A 42 -4.99 -16.03 3.65
CA VAL A 42 -5.00 -16.52 5.02
C VAL A 42 -6.04 -15.78 5.85
N GLY A 43 -6.90 -16.55 6.53
CA GLY A 43 -7.99 -16.01 7.33
C GLY A 43 -9.09 -15.40 6.45
N LYS A 44 -9.69 -14.32 6.93
CA LYS A 44 -10.78 -13.61 6.26
C LYS A 44 -10.40 -12.15 6.00
N PRO A 45 -10.67 -11.63 4.79
CA PRO A 45 -10.61 -10.20 4.53
C PRO A 45 -11.46 -9.43 5.54
N TRP A 46 -10.89 -8.37 6.09
CA TRP A 46 -11.55 -7.55 7.11
C TRP A 46 -11.85 -6.15 6.56
N ARG A 47 -12.92 -5.52 7.05
CA ARG A 47 -13.25 -4.12 6.75
C ARG A 47 -13.91 -3.45 7.96
N GLY A 48 -13.42 -2.29 8.37
CA GLY A 48 -13.89 -1.58 9.56
C GLY A 48 -13.17 -0.26 9.81
N ASN A 49 -12.85 0.03 11.07
CA ASN A 49 -12.01 1.17 11.44
C ASN A 49 -10.91 0.70 12.40
N LEU A 50 -9.65 0.92 12.02
CA LEU A 50 -8.46 0.54 12.79
C LEU A 50 -8.09 1.53 13.89
N ARG A 51 -8.80 2.65 14.06
CA ARG A 51 -8.47 3.67 15.06
C ARG A 51 -8.28 3.09 16.47
N ASN A 52 -9.22 2.26 16.94
CA ASN A 52 -9.11 1.67 18.27
C ASN A 52 -7.95 0.65 18.31
N THR A 53 -7.83 -0.20 17.30
CA THR A 53 -6.73 -1.15 17.16
C THR A 53 -5.36 -0.48 17.20
N ILE A 54 -5.21 0.67 16.53
CA ILE A 54 -4.00 1.49 16.54
C ILE A 54 -3.77 2.08 17.93
N ASN A 55 -4.81 2.57 18.62
CA ASN A 55 -4.67 3.14 19.95
C ASN A 55 -4.25 2.08 20.99
N ASP A 56 -4.89 0.91 20.95
CA ASP A 56 -4.75 -0.14 21.96
C ASP A 56 -3.40 -0.87 21.87
N ALA A 57 -2.83 -1.03 20.66
CA ALA A 57 -1.52 -1.63 20.50
C ALA A 57 -0.40 -0.67 20.94
N SER A 58 0.49 -1.11 21.83
CA SER A 58 1.61 -0.30 22.34
C SER A 58 2.91 -0.47 21.55
N ASN A 59 3.02 -1.55 20.78
CA ASN A 59 4.22 -1.91 20.01
C ASN A 59 3.84 -2.69 18.74
N SER A 60 4.83 -2.92 17.88
CA SER A 60 4.64 -3.63 16.60
C SER A 60 4.15 -5.06 16.75
N SER A 61 4.54 -5.76 17.83
CA SER A 61 4.13 -7.13 18.09
C SER A 61 2.64 -7.24 18.44
N GLU A 62 2.14 -6.35 19.28
CA GLU A 62 0.71 -6.22 19.58
C GLU A 62 -0.09 -5.78 18.36
N TRP A 63 0.47 -4.87 17.55
CA TRP A 63 -0.14 -4.43 16.30
C TRP A 63 -0.32 -5.59 15.32
N ILE A 64 0.73 -6.38 15.07
CA ILE A 64 0.64 -7.56 14.21
C ILE A 64 -0.43 -8.52 14.70
N LYS A 65 -0.44 -8.87 16.00
CA LYS A 65 -1.45 -9.78 16.58
C LYS A 65 -2.87 -9.25 16.35
N ALA A 66 -3.09 -7.96 16.59
CA ALA A 66 -4.39 -7.36 16.42
C ALA A 66 -4.87 -7.39 14.95
N LEU A 67 -3.97 -7.18 13.98
CA LEU A 67 -4.29 -7.36 12.56
C LEU A 67 -4.67 -8.80 12.23
N LEU A 68 -3.91 -9.78 12.74
CA LEU A 68 -4.22 -11.20 12.56
C LEU A 68 -5.59 -11.57 13.16
N ASP A 69 -5.89 -11.07 14.36
CA ASP A 69 -7.16 -11.31 15.06
C ASP A 69 -8.35 -10.74 14.28
N LEU A 70 -8.24 -9.52 13.74
CA LEU A 70 -9.28 -8.92 12.89
C LEU A 70 -9.56 -9.76 11.64
N CYS A 71 -8.50 -10.35 11.07
CA CYS A 71 -8.59 -11.26 9.94
C CYS A 71 -8.85 -12.73 10.34
N GLN A 72 -9.10 -13.04 11.61
CA GLN A 72 -9.38 -14.39 12.10
C GLN A 72 -8.26 -15.40 11.77
N VAL A 73 -7.00 -14.95 11.77
CA VAL A 73 -5.83 -15.78 11.51
C VAL A 73 -5.31 -16.38 12.82
N ILE A 74 -5.35 -17.71 12.93
CA ILE A 74 -4.76 -18.43 14.05
C ILE A 74 -3.30 -18.74 13.71
N TRP A 75 -2.37 -18.00 14.31
CA TRP A 75 -0.94 -18.28 14.15
C TRP A 75 -0.48 -19.37 15.11
N GLN A 76 0.11 -20.44 14.57
CA GLN A 76 0.55 -21.61 15.35
C GLN A 76 2.06 -21.61 15.68
N GLY A 77 2.81 -20.61 15.19
CA GLY A 77 4.23 -20.48 15.49
C GLY A 77 4.49 -20.00 16.92
N SER A 78 5.60 -20.47 17.52
CA SER A 78 6.06 -20.00 18.84
C SER A 78 6.53 -18.54 18.83
N GLU A 79 6.94 -18.05 17.66
CA GLU A 79 7.36 -16.68 17.42
C GLU A 79 6.39 -16.01 16.44
N LEU A 80 6.30 -14.67 16.48
CA LEU A 80 5.50 -13.92 15.52
C LEU A 80 6.01 -14.11 14.08
N PRO A 81 5.11 -14.12 13.07
CA PRO A 81 5.52 -14.14 11.68
C PRO A 81 6.29 -12.88 11.33
N THR A 82 7.21 -12.99 10.37
CA THR A 82 7.70 -11.80 9.66
C THR A 82 6.56 -11.26 8.80
N VAL A 83 6.35 -9.95 8.82
CA VAL A 83 5.25 -9.26 8.14
C VAL A 83 5.81 -8.18 7.22
N VAL A 84 5.34 -8.17 5.98
CA VAL A 84 5.45 -7.00 5.09
C VAL A 84 4.05 -6.42 4.93
N LEU A 85 3.87 -5.18 5.38
CA LEU A 85 2.63 -4.42 5.34
C LEU A 85 2.68 -3.39 4.21
N ALA A 86 1.88 -3.58 3.17
CA ALA A 86 1.68 -2.60 2.11
C ALA A 86 0.46 -1.72 2.43
N ILE A 87 0.65 -0.41 2.43
CA ILE A 87 -0.34 0.57 2.90
C ILE A 87 -0.76 1.48 1.74
N ASP A 88 -2.06 1.54 1.43
CA ASP A 88 -2.63 2.44 0.42
C ASP A 88 -3.01 3.80 1.04
N THR A 89 -2.01 4.63 1.22
CA THR A 89 -2.17 6.06 1.53
C THR A 89 -0.82 6.74 1.41
N PRO A 90 -0.74 8.05 1.14
CA PRO A 90 0.52 8.78 1.23
C PRO A 90 1.17 8.63 2.62
N LEU A 91 2.39 8.10 2.65
CA LEU A 91 3.17 7.87 3.89
C LEU A 91 4.21 8.98 4.15
N GLY A 92 4.14 10.07 3.40
CA GLY A 92 4.96 11.25 3.57
C GLY A 92 4.37 12.47 2.87
N PHE A 93 4.94 13.63 3.14
CA PHE A 93 4.69 14.87 2.40
C PHE A 93 5.95 15.28 1.66
N SER A 94 5.83 16.15 0.66
CA SER A 94 7.01 16.66 -0.05
C SER A 94 7.90 17.50 0.87
N GLU A 95 9.21 17.50 0.63
CA GLU A 95 10.15 18.31 1.41
C GLU A 95 9.81 19.79 1.35
N SER A 96 9.37 20.28 0.20
CA SER A 96 8.93 21.67 0.04
C SER A 96 7.72 21.97 0.93
N PHE A 97 6.73 21.07 1.03
CA PHE A 97 5.60 21.27 1.93
C PHE A 97 6.04 21.21 3.39
N GLN A 98 6.90 20.25 3.76
CA GLN A 98 7.45 20.14 5.10
C GLN A 98 8.22 21.41 5.50
N ASN A 99 9.02 21.97 4.60
CA ASN A 99 9.75 23.22 4.82
C ASN A 99 8.82 24.41 4.97
N LEU A 100 7.77 24.50 4.16
CA LEU A 100 6.77 25.57 4.25
C LEU A 100 6.07 25.57 5.62
N ILE A 101 5.54 24.43 6.05
CA ILE A 101 4.81 24.34 7.32
C ILE A 101 5.72 24.47 8.55
N ALA A 102 7.02 24.18 8.39
CA ALA A 102 8.02 24.39 9.43
C ALA A 102 8.58 25.83 9.45
N GLY A 103 8.10 26.73 8.57
CA GLY A 103 8.58 28.10 8.46
C GLY A 103 10.02 28.24 7.95
N LYS A 104 10.54 27.22 7.24
CA LYS A 104 11.92 27.18 6.74
C LYS A 104 12.12 27.90 5.41
N GLY A 105 11.04 28.24 4.70
CA GLY A 105 11.09 29.00 3.45
C GLY A 105 10.01 28.56 2.45
N ALA A 106 9.85 29.36 1.40
CA ALA A 106 9.02 29.05 0.25
C ALA A 106 9.89 28.63 -0.94
N VAL A 107 9.32 27.84 -1.86
CA VAL A 107 9.91 27.62 -3.18
C VAL A 107 9.83 28.89 -4.03
N GLU A 108 10.69 29.00 -5.04
CA GLU A 108 10.80 30.19 -5.88
C GLU A 108 9.58 30.39 -6.80
N SER A 109 9.07 29.32 -7.40
CA SER A 109 7.92 29.37 -8.30
C SER A 109 6.97 28.19 -8.12
N ILE A 110 5.73 28.40 -8.56
CA ILE A 110 4.67 27.40 -8.64
C ILE A 110 4.19 27.38 -10.08
N GLU A 111 4.37 26.24 -10.74
CA GLU A 111 3.98 26.02 -12.13
C GLU A 111 2.66 25.24 -12.18
N ASP A 112 2.55 24.25 -13.06
CA ASP A 112 1.39 23.39 -13.24
C ASP A 112 1.03 22.56 -11.99
N SER A 113 -0.19 22.03 -11.97
CA SER A 113 -0.67 21.23 -10.84
C SER A 113 0.21 20.00 -10.62
N GLU A 114 0.51 19.21 -11.66
CA GLU A 114 1.30 17.96 -11.54
C GLU A 114 2.75 18.18 -11.10
N THR A 115 3.30 19.37 -11.32
CA THR A 115 4.69 19.72 -10.93
C THR A 115 4.76 20.49 -9.63
N ASN A 116 3.62 20.84 -9.03
CA ASN A 116 3.57 21.65 -7.82
C ASN A 116 4.30 20.97 -6.65
N PRO A 117 5.41 21.55 -6.16
CA PRO A 117 6.29 20.90 -5.19
C PRO A 117 5.67 20.82 -3.79
N TYR A 118 4.60 21.59 -3.50
CA TYR A 118 3.88 21.48 -2.22
C TYR A 118 2.81 20.38 -2.23
N LEU A 119 2.31 20.00 -3.40
CA LEU A 119 1.18 19.08 -3.50
C LEU A 119 1.65 17.63 -3.68
N PHE A 120 2.74 17.44 -4.42
CA PHE A 120 3.19 16.12 -4.86
C PHE A 120 4.64 15.91 -4.44
N ARG A 121 4.98 14.71 -3.96
CA ARG A 121 6.36 14.32 -3.68
C ARG A 121 7.06 13.98 -4.99
N TYR A 122 8.36 13.70 -4.91
CA TYR A 122 9.16 13.21 -6.01
C TYR A 122 8.49 12.01 -6.68
N THR A 123 8.03 11.03 -5.91
CA THR A 123 7.36 9.84 -6.42
C THR A 123 6.10 10.15 -7.21
N GLU A 124 5.20 11.00 -6.71
CA GLU A 124 3.99 11.34 -7.48
C GLU A 124 4.33 12.07 -8.78
N ARG A 125 5.31 13.00 -8.75
CA ARG A 125 5.77 13.68 -9.97
C ARG A 125 6.38 12.70 -10.98
N PHE A 126 7.13 11.71 -10.49
CA PHE A 126 7.67 10.62 -11.30
C PHE A 126 6.56 9.77 -11.94
N LEU A 127 5.46 9.52 -11.22
CA LEU A 127 4.29 8.80 -11.73
C LEU A 127 3.50 9.65 -12.75
N PHE A 128 3.38 10.96 -12.54
CA PHE A 128 2.77 11.87 -13.53
C PHE A 128 3.49 11.85 -14.88
N GLN A 129 4.82 11.83 -14.87
CA GLN A 129 5.63 11.71 -16.10
C GLN A 129 5.37 10.40 -16.86
N ARG A 130 4.72 9.42 -16.22
CA ARG A 130 4.34 8.13 -16.79
C ARG A 130 2.82 8.00 -16.92
N GLY A 131 2.12 9.12 -17.10
CA GLY A 131 0.68 9.16 -17.40
C GLY A 131 -0.26 8.80 -16.24
N LEU A 132 0.27 8.41 -15.08
CA LEU A 132 -0.53 8.16 -13.89
C LEU A 132 -0.91 9.48 -13.20
N LYS A 133 -1.99 9.45 -12.42
CA LYS A 133 -2.52 10.62 -11.71
C LYS A 133 -2.74 10.30 -10.23
N PRO A 134 -1.66 10.13 -9.46
CA PRO A 134 -1.76 9.88 -8.03
C PRO A 134 -2.43 11.06 -7.32
N LEU A 135 -3.13 10.77 -6.23
CA LEU A 135 -3.78 11.78 -5.40
C LEU A 135 -2.77 12.45 -4.47
N SER A 136 -2.97 13.74 -4.21
CA SER A 136 -2.22 14.51 -3.23
C SER A 136 -2.93 14.50 -1.88
N ALA A 137 -2.17 14.22 -0.82
CA ALA A 137 -2.65 14.37 0.56
C ALA A 137 -3.08 15.80 0.93
N VAL A 138 -2.54 16.80 0.22
CA VAL A 138 -2.84 18.22 0.45
C VAL A 138 -4.06 18.67 -0.35
N LYS A 139 -4.13 18.31 -1.64
CA LYS A 139 -5.17 18.81 -2.56
C LYS A 139 -6.45 17.97 -2.54
N ASP A 140 -6.34 16.65 -2.50
CA ASP A 140 -7.44 15.75 -2.84
C ASP A 140 -8.21 15.25 -1.60
N MET A 141 -8.09 15.97 -0.49
CA MET A 141 -8.81 15.72 0.76
C MET A 141 -8.56 14.33 1.39
N ILE A 142 -7.44 13.67 1.06
CA ILE A 142 -7.03 12.39 1.65
C ILE A 142 -6.09 12.53 2.86
N GLY A 143 -5.99 13.73 3.44
CA GLY A 143 -5.14 13.99 4.61
C GLY A 143 -5.52 13.17 5.85
N SER A 144 -6.78 12.75 5.98
CA SER A 144 -7.21 11.88 7.10
C SER A 144 -6.59 10.48 7.00
N GLN A 145 -6.58 9.90 5.80
CA GLN A 145 -5.96 8.62 5.50
C GLN A 145 -4.44 8.73 5.63
N ALA A 146 -3.83 9.77 5.04
CA ALA A 146 -2.39 10.00 5.09
C ALA A 146 -1.89 10.09 6.54
N THR A 147 -2.53 10.92 7.36
CA THR A 147 -2.16 11.06 8.78
C THR A 147 -2.37 9.76 9.58
N LYS A 148 -3.36 8.93 9.25
CA LYS A 148 -3.54 7.62 9.88
C LYS A 148 -2.41 6.65 9.52
N GLY A 149 -2.08 6.51 8.23
CA GLY A 149 -0.98 5.66 7.79
C GLY A 149 0.37 6.10 8.35
N MET A 150 0.68 7.41 8.27
CA MET A 150 1.89 7.99 8.85
C MET A 150 1.97 7.80 10.37
N HIS A 151 0.85 7.94 11.09
CA HIS A 151 0.81 7.68 12.53
C HIS A 151 1.12 6.22 12.84
N ALA A 152 0.49 5.27 12.12
CA ALA A 152 0.75 3.85 12.29
C ALA A 152 2.22 3.51 12.01
N LEU A 153 2.82 4.08 10.95
CA LEU A 153 4.26 3.93 10.69
C LEU A 153 5.11 4.47 11.85
N ALA A 154 4.87 5.70 12.29
CA ALA A 154 5.64 6.31 13.37
C ALA A 154 5.54 5.50 14.67
N LYS A 155 4.41 4.83 14.91
CA LYS A 155 4.19 4.03 16.11
C LYS A 155 4.76 2.62 16.02
N PHE A 156 4.64 1.96 14.87
CA PHE A 156 4.92 0.52 14.73
C PHE A 156 6.08 0.19 13.80
N SER A 157 6.58 1.12 13.00
CA SER A 157 7.73 0.95 12.09
C SER A 157 8.54 2.25 11.94
N PRO A 158 9.05 2.85 13.03
CA PRO A 158 9.59 4.21 13.00
C PRO A 158 10.91 4.35 12.23
N ARG A 159 11.61 3.25 11.93
CA ARG A 159 12.95 3.30 11.34
C ARG A 159 12.86 3.19 9.83
N VAL A 160 13.33 4.21 9.13
CA VAL A 160 13.48 4.15 7.67
C VAL A 160 14.64 3.21 7.36
N LYS A 161 14.37 2.08 6.71
CA LYS A 161 15.39 1.11 6.26
C LYS A 161 16.08 1.59 4.99
N SER A 162 15.27 2.01 4.02
CA SER A 162 15.66 2.58 2.72
C SER A 162 14.53 3.51 2.26
N VAL A 163 14.72 4.20 1.13
CA VAL A 163 13.66 5.05 0.56
C VAL A 163 12.38 4.22 0.35
N GLY A 164 11.27 4.68 0.94
CA GLY A 164 9.96 4.00 0.88
C GLY A 164 9.82 2.71 1.69
N VAL A 165 10.82 2.34 2.50
CA VAL A 165 10.76 1.12 3.33
C VAL A 165 10.98 1.49 4.79
N TRP A 166 9.99 1.18 5.61
CA TRP A 166 10.01 1.39 7.05
C TRP A 166 10.05 0.05 7.77
N GLN A 167 10.62 0.01 8.98
CA GLN A 167 10.69 -1.20 9.77
C GLN A 167 10.70 -0.93 11.28
N ASP A 168 10.33 -1.96 12.04
CA ASP A 168 10.57 -2.04 13.48
C ASP A 168 11.94 -2.68 13.79
N GLU A 169 12.15 -3.09 15.04
CA GLU A 169 13.32 -3.88 15.46
C GLU A 169 13.16 -5.39 15.37
N GLY A 170 11.95 -5.85 15.02
CA GLY A 170 11.59 -7.25 15.00
C GLY A 170 11.08 -7.66 13.63
N ASN A 171 9.77 -7.82 13.54
CA ASN A 171 9.13 -8.62 12.50
C ASN A 171 8.32 -7.80 11.49
N LEU A 172 8.30 -6.47 11.59
CA LEU A 172 7.46 -5.64 10.73
C LEU A 172 8.30 -4.81 9.76
N GLN A 173 8.01 -4.95 8.47
CA GLN A 173 8.37 -4.00 7.43
C GLN A 173 7.11 -3.42 6.83
N ALA A 174 7.16 -2.13 6.47
CA ALA A 174 6.08 -1.45 5.78
C ALA A 174 6.56 -0.78 4.51
N ILE A 175 5.72 -0.79 3.49
CA ILE A 175 5.92 -0.12 2.20
C ILE A 175 4.65 0.64 1.82
N GLU A 176 4.80 1.68 1.01
CA GLU A 176 3.66 2.37 0.42
C GLU A 176 3.24 1.68 -0.88
N ALA A 177 1.93 1.47 -1.04
CA ALA A 177 1.31 0.86 -2.20
C ALA A 177 0.36 1.85 -2.89
N TYR A 178 0.07 1.59 -4.16
CA TYR A 178 -0.91 2.37 -4.93
C TYR A 178 -1.68 1.46 -5.89
N PRO A 179 -2.80 0.86 -5.45
CA PRO A 179 -3.58 -0.12 -6.22
C PRO A 179 -4.01 0.37 -7.60
N SER A 180 -4.28 1.67 -7.76
CA SER A 180 -4.69 2.22 -9.05
C SER A 180 -3.62 2.08 -10.14
N ALA A 181 -2.32 2.14 -9.81
CA ALA A 181 -1.24 1.90 -10.77
C ALA A 181 -1.14 0.43 -11.19
N CYS A 182 -1.81 -0.48 -10.48
CA CYS A 182 -1.76 -1.90 -10.78
C CYS A 182 -2.83 -2.33 -11.80
N LYS A 183 -3.85 -1.50 -12.07
CA LYS A 183 -5.02 -1.83 -12.90
C LYS A 183 -4.70 -2.35 -14.30
N HIS A 184 -3.58 -1.90 -14.85
CA HIS A 184 -3.11 -2.22 -16.21
C HIS A 184 -1.90 -3.16 -16.23
N SER A 185 -1.46 -3.65 -15.06
CA SER A 185 -0.31 -4.54 -14.94
C SER A 185 -0.72 -5.99 -15.27
N GLY A 186 -0.09 -6.58 -16.29
CA GLY A 186 -0.26 -8.00 -16.61
C GLY A 186 0.30 -8.92 -15.51
N THR A 187 1.35 -8.47 -14.83
CA THR A 187 1.91 -9.10 -13.64
C THR A 187 0.87 -9.17 -12.52
N MET A 188 0.22 -8.04 -12.19
CA MET A 188 -0.84 -8.03 -11.19
C MET A 188 -2.05 -8.86 -11.63
N GLY A 189 -2.42 -8.81 -12.91
CA GLY A 189 -3.51 -9.64 -13.44
C GLY A 189 -3.27 -11.13 -13.27
N SER A 190 -2.04 -11.58 -13.54
CA SER A 190 -1.64 -12.98 -13.36
C SER A 190 -1.75 -13.42 -11.91
N LEU A 191 -1.37 -12.56 -10.96
CA LEU A 191 -1.49 -12.85 -9.53
C LEU A 191 -2.95 -12.86 -9.05
N LEU A 192 -3.77 -11.93 -9.55
CA LEU A 192 -5.19 -11.82 -9.17
C LEU A 192 -6.03 -13.00 -9.70
N GLN A 193 -5.58 -13.71 -10.73
CA GLN A 193 -6.33 -14.81 -11.35
C GLN A 193 -6.77 -15.89 -10.35
N SER A 194 -5.93 -16.21 -9.36
CA SER A 194 -6.24 -17.20 -8.31
C SER A 194 -7.32 -16.75 -7.33
N PHE A 195 -7.69 -15.47 -7.36
CA PHE A 195 -8.69 -14.87 -6.47
C PHE A 195 -10.00 -14.50 -7.20
N ILE A 196 -10.10 -14.77 -8.50
CA ILE A 196 -11.30 -14.53 -9.31
C ILE A 196 -12.10 -15.83 -9.41
N VAL A 197 -13.38 -15.77 -9.04
CA VAL A 197 -14.32 -16.90 -9.10
C VAL A 197 -15.15 -16.86 -10.38
N GLU A 198 -15.54 -15.67 -10.82
CA GLU A 198 -16.29 -15.44 -12.05
C GLU A 198 -15.87 -14.11 -12.66
N GLN A 199 -15.81 -14.07 -13.99
CA GLN A 199 -15.55 -12.85 -14.72
C GLN A 199 -16.65 -12.67 -15.77
N GLU A 200 -17.47 -11.64 -15.62
CA GLU A 200 -18.35 -11.24 -16.70
C GLU A 200 -17.49 -10.72 -17.85
N ILE A 201 -17.42 -11.48 -18.94
CA ILE A 201 -16.82 -11.03 -20.20
C ILE A 201 -17.81 -10.06 -20.86
N LEU A 202 -18.04 -8.91 -20.23
CA LEU A 202 -18.48 -7.74 -20.96
C LEU A 202 -17.30 -7.31 -21.85
N GLN A 203 -17.57 -6.59 -22.95
CA GLN A 203 -16.56 -5.95 -23.78
C GLN A 203 -15.83 -4.85 -22.99
N LEU A 204 -15.13 -5.25 -21.94
CA LEU A 204 -14.28 -4.41 -21.13
C LEU A 204 -13.09 -4.01 -22.00
N PRO A 205 -12.62 -2.76 -21.89
CA PRO A 205 -11.43 -2.35 -22.60
C PRO A 205 -10.27 -3.30 -22.20
N LEU A 206 -9.41 -3.60 -23.18
CA LEU A 206 -8.33 -4.61 -23.11
C LEU A 206 -7.39 -4.45 -21.91
N ASP A 207 -7.42 -3.29 -21.27
CA ASP A 207 -6.54 -2.81 -20.22
C ASP A 207 -7.15 -2.95 -18.81
N ALA A 208 -8.39 -3.42 -18.65
CA ALA A 208 -9.07 -3.53 -17.36
C ALA A 208 -9.32 -5.00 -16.96
N HIS A 209 -8.24 -5.79 -16.85
CA HIS A 209 -8.28 -7.26 -16.76
C HIS A 209 -9.13 -7.86 -15.61
N TRP A 210 -9.58 -7.07 -14.63
CA TRP A 210 -10.42 -7.53 -13.51
C TRP A 210 -11.54 -6.55 -13.10
N GLN A 211 -11.82 -5.51 -13.90
CA GLN A 211 -12.99 -4.68 -13.63
C GLN A 211 -14.27 -5.50 -13.86
N GLY A 212 -15.18 -5.52 -12.89
CA GLY A 212 -16.39 -6.35 -12.98
C GLY A 212 -16.18 -7.84 -12.65
N ALA A 213 -14.99 -8.26 -12.22
CA ALA A 213 -14.77 -9.63 -11.75
C ALA A 213 -15.39 -9.85 -10.35
N THR A 214 -15.96 -11.04 -10.16
CA THR A 214 -16.38 -11.56 -8.86
C THR A 214 -15.19 -12.27 -8.22
N PHE A 215 -14.77 -11.78 -7.07
CA PHE A 215 -13.65 -12.34 -6.31
C PHE A 215 -14.09 -13.44 -5.35
N VAL A 216 -13.11 -14.15 -4.79
CA VAL A 216 -13.31 -15.15 -3.74
C VAL A 216 -14.14 -14.60 -2.56
N PRO A 217 -14.89 -15.46 -1.86
CA PRO A 217 -15.74 -15.04 -0.75
C PRO A 217 -15.01 -14.14 0.26
N GLY A 218 -15.64 -13.02 0.59
CA GLY A 218 -15.08 -12.03 1.52
C GLY A 218 -14.45 -10.82 0.82
N ILE A 219 -14.08 -10.87 -0.46
CA ILE A 219 -13.62 -9.71 -1.25
C ILE A 219 -14.83 -9.11 -2.00
N ASP A 220 -15.74 -8.52 -1.23
CA ASP A 220 -17.07 -8.04 -1.69
C ASP A 220 -17.19 -6.51 -1.77
N HIS A 221 -16.09 -5.78 -1.58
CA HIS A 221 -16.04 -4.32 -1.57
C HIS A 221 -14.74 -3.80 -2.20
N ASP A 222 -14.77 -2.61 -2.78
CA ASP A 222 -13.58 -1.95 -3.37
C ASP A 222 -12.42 -1.86 -2.37
N ASP A 223 -12.66 -1.35 -1.16
CA ASP A 223 -11.64 -1.33 -0.10
C ASP A 223 -10.93 -2.69 0.11
N LYS A 224 -11.67 -3.80 0.05
CA LYS A 224 -11.08 -5.14 0.20
C LYS A 224 -10.32 -5.60 -1.05
N ARG A 225 -10.73 -5.17 -2.23
CA ARG A 225 -10.01 -5.40 -3.49
C ARG A 225 -8.69 -4.62 -3.50
N ASP A 226 -8.73 -3.35 -3.10
CA ASP A 226 -7.54 -2.51 -3.00
C ASP A 226 -6.58 -3.05 -1.93
N ALA A 227 -7.10 -3.50 -0.77
CA ALA A 227 -6.31 -4.21 0.23
C ALA A 227 -5.69 -5.53 -0.30
N LEU A 228 -6.39 -6.30 -1.13
CA LEU A 228 -5.81 -7.49 -1.77
C LEU A 228 -4.66 -7.11 -2.70
N ILE A 229 -4.83 -6.07 -3.53
CA ILE A 229 -3.77 -5.57 -4.42
C ILE A 229 -2.55 -5.10 -3.61
N CYS A 230 -2.75 -4.40 -2.49
CA CYS A 230 -1.67 -4.07 -1.57
C CYS A 230 -0.95 -5.32 -1.05
N ALA A 231 -1.68 -6.36 -0.64
CA ALA A 231 -1.07 -7.59 -0.14
C ALA A 231 -0.22 -8.28 -1.22
N LEU A 232 -0.67 -8.24 -2.48
CA LEU A 232 0.08 -8.73 -3.63
C LEU A 232 1.33 -7.88 -3.92
N LEU A 233 1.28 -6.57 -3.75
CA LEU A 233 2.46 -5.70 -3.84
C LEU A 233 3.48 -6.03 -2.74
N ALA A 234 3.04 -6.27 -1.50
CA ALA A 234 3.93 -6.73 -0.41
C ALA A 234 4.59 -8.08 -0.75
N TRP A 235 3.83 -9.00 -1.35
CA TRP A 235 4.35 -10.29 -1.81
C TRP A 235 5.37 -10.11 -2.94
N LEU A 236 5.06 -9.30 -3.96
CA LEU A 236 5.96 -8.97 -5.08
C LEU A 236 7.26 -8.33 -4.58
N TYR A 237 7.16 -7.35 -3.67
CA TYR A 237 8.32 -6.68 -3.08
C TYR A 237 9.31 -7.66 -2.46
N THR A 238 8.81 -8.74 -1.86
CA THR A 238 9.65 -9.74 -1.19
C THR A 238 10.14 -10.83 -2.15
N ASN A 239 9.28 -11.29 -3.05
CA ASN A 239 9.53 -12.51 -3.84
C ASN A 239 10.01 -12.22 -5.25
N GLU A 240 9.56 -11.11 -5.83
CA GLU A 240 9.84 -10.70 -7.20
C GLU A 240 10.13 -9.19 -7.31
N PRO A 241 11.07 -8.62 -6.51
CA PRO A 241 11.32 -7.18 -6.50
C PRO A 241 11.73 -6.61 -7.87
N GLY A 242 12.22 -7.46 -8.78
CA GLY A 242 12.55 -7.08 -10.15
C GLY A 242 11.35 -6.60 -10.97
N GLN A 243 10.12 -6.99 -10.59
CA GLN A 243 8.87 -6.58 -11.24
C GLN A 243 8.37 -5.21 -10.77
N LEU A 244 8.92 -4.67 -9.68
CA LEU A 244 8.51 -3.38 -9.12
C LEU A 244 9.46 -2.27 -9.55
N GLU A 245 8.89 -1.08 -9.76
CA GLU A 245 9.68 0.13 -9.96
C GLU A 245 10.35 0.54 -8.64
N MET A 246 11.67 0.65 -8.68
CA MET A 246 12.50 0.97 -7.52
C MET A 246 12.78 2.47 -7.45
N PRO A 247 12.94 3.05 -6.26
CA PRO A 247 13.22 4.48 -6.13
C PRO A 247 14.53 4.85 -6.85
N PRO A 248 14.52 5.87 -7.74
CA PRO A 248 15.73 6.49 -8.26
C PRO A 248 16.63 7.02 -7.14
N ALA A 249 17.95 7.11 -7.40
CA ALA A 249 18.95 7.48 -6.41
C ALA A 249 18.74 8.88 -5.81
N GLU A 250 18.11 9.78 -6.57
CA GLU A 250 17.78 11.14 -6.19
C GLU A 250 16.52 11.28 -5.35
N THR A 251 15.76 10.19 -5.14
CA THR A 251 14.51 10.24 -4.38
C THR A 251 14.78 10.66 -2.93
N PRO A 252 14.18 11.75 -2.45
CA PRO A 252 14.38 12.18 -1.08
C PRO A 252 13.88 11.13 -0.09
N ARG A 253 14.75 10.69 0.83
CA ARG A 253 14.41 9.68 1.83
C ARG A 253 13.26 10.09 2.75
N SER A 254 13.12 11.39 2.97
CA SER A 254 12.07 12.05 3.77
C SER A 254 10.68 12.00 3.13
N GLU A 255 10.62 11.81 1.82
CA GLU A 255 9.36 11.77 1.05
C GLU A 255 8.82 10.34 0.91
N GLY A 256 9.70 9.34 0.86
CA GLY A 256 9.30 7.93 0.68
C GLY A 256 9.16 7.52 -0.79
N TRP A 257 8.59 6.34 -1.04
CA TRP A 257 8.40 5.78 -2.38
C TRP A 257 7.16 4.90 -2.43
N ILE A 258 6.42 5.00 -3.53
CA ILE A 258 5.25 4.19 -3.85
C ILE A 258 5.73 3.04 -4.72
N PHE A 259 5.58 1.81 -4.24
CA PHE A 259 5.92 0.62 -5.01
C PHE A 259 4.78 0.27 -5.97
N VAL A 260 5.10 0.21 -7.27
CA VAL A 260 4.17 -0.11 -8.35
C VAL A 260 4.82 -1.13 -9.31
N PRO A 261 4.04 -1.97 -10.02
CA PRO A 261 4.57 -2.85 -11.05
C PRO A 261 5.12 -2.05 -12.24
N LYS A 262 6.27 -2.45 -12.79
CA LYS A 262 6.90 -1.78 -13.94
C LYS A 262 6.02 -1.81 -15.18
N ASP A 263 5.43 -2.97 -15.46
CA ASP A 263 4.55 -3.17 -16.61
C ASP A 263 3.25 -2.36 -16.51
N GLY A 264 2.86 -1.91 -15.31
CA GLY A 264 1.78 -0.95 -15.11
C GLY A 264 2.13 0.48 -15.54
N LEU A 265 3.41 0.79 -15.71
CA LEU A 265 3.92 2.11 -16.15
C LEU A 265 4.14 2.17 -17.67
N ASP A 266 4.43 1.02 -18.30
CA ASP A 266 4.88 0.95 -19.70
C ASP A 266 3.80 1.38 -20.71
N MET A 267 2.50 1.31 -20.36
CA MET A 267 1.40 1.72 -21.25
C MET A 267 1.39 3.20 -21.62
N PHE A 268 2.03 4.07 -20.83
CA PHE A 268 2.04 5.51 -21.06
C PHE A 268 3.35 6.00 -21.70
N SER A 269 4.30 5.10 -21.96
CA SER A 269 5.60 5.42 -22.58
C SER A 269 5.55 5.59 -24.11
N HIS A 270 4.37 5.42 -24.71
CA HIS A 270 4.13 5.46 -26.17
C HIS A 270 3.02 6.44 -26.60
N MET A 271 2.62 7.39 -25.74
CA MET A 271 1.76 8.52 -26.13
C MET A 271 2.56 9.82 -26.23
#